data_AF-A0AAW9EAP6-F1
#
_entry.id   AF-A0AAW9EAP6-F1
#
_cell.length_a   1.000
_cell.length_b   1.000
_cell.length_c   1.000
_cell.angle_alpha   90.00
_cell.angle_beta   90.00
_cell.angle_gamma   90.00
#
_symmetry.space_group_name_H-M   'P 1'
#
loop_
_entity.id
_entity.type
_entity.pdbx_description
1 polymer ?
#
loop_
_entity_poly.entity_id
_entity_poly.type
_entity_poly.pdbx_seq_one_letter_code
_entity_poly.pdbx_strand_id
1 'polypeptide(L)' 'NIAWLPEPIEKSKAVTYLLNKLKAERGVFPVIGFGDSLSDHRFMKLCNWYAIPRQSQFANAINTKIFGE' A
#
# COMPACT_ATOMS: atom_id res chain seq x y z
N ASN A 1 3.18 17.45 1.72
CA ASN A 1 2.17 17.32 2.79
C ASN A 1 2.86 16.69 3.99
N ILE A 2 2.79 17.29 5.17
CA ILE A 2 3.39 16.73 6.40
C ILE A 2 2.23 16.38 7.33
N ALA A 3 2.17 15.12 7.75
CA ALA A 3 1.16 14.62 8.67
C ALA A 3 1.84 13.91 9.84
N TRP A 4 1.47 14.29 11.06
CA TRP A 4 1.79 13.52 12.27
C TRP A 4 0.61 12.62 12.60
N LEU A 5 0.84 11.31 12.50
CA LEU A 5 -0.15 10.30 12.80
C LEU A 5 0.26 9.58 14.09
N PRO A 6 -0.66 9.41 15.07
CA PRO A 6 -0.41 8.57 16.21
C PRO A 6 -0.32 7.10 15.76
N GLU A 7 0.50 6.30 16.44
CA GLU A 7 0.76 4.89 16.13
C GLU A 7 -0.49 4.01 15.84
N PRO A 8 -1.65 4.18 16.50
CA PRO A 8 -2.85 3.41 16.15
C PRO A 8 -3.44 3.73 14.77
N ILE A 9 -3.19 4.92 14.20
CA ILE A 9 -3.79 5.36 12.93
C ILE A 9 -2.86 5.00 11.77
N GLU A 10 -3.08 3.82 11.18
CA GLU A 10 -2.31 3.33 10.04
C GLU A 10 -3.21 2.66 8.99
N LYS A 11 -3.01 3.02 7.71
CA LYS A 11 -3.75 2.43 6.58
C LYS A 11 -3.64 0.90 6.56
N SER A 12 -2.47 0.34 6.88
CA SER A 12 -2.22 -1.10 6.90
C SER A 12 -3.12 -1.84 7.90
N LYS A 13 -3.38 -1.25 9.07
CA LYS A 13 -4.25 -1.82 10.10
C LYS A 13 -5.70 -1.86 9.61
N ALA A 14 -6.18 -0.76 9.02
CA ALA A 14 -7.52 -0.68 8.45
C ALA A 14 -7.72 -1.67 7.29
N VAL A 15 -6.75 -1.75 6.36
CA VAL A 15 -6.79 -2.69 5.23
C VAL A 15 -6.75 -4.13 5.71
N THR A 16 -5.92 -4.46 6.70
CA THR A 16 -5.87 -5.81 7.29
C THR A 16 -7.22 -6.22 7.86
N TYR A 17 -7.83 -5.35 8.67
CA TYR A 17 -9.16 -5.60 9.25
C TYR A 17 -10.21 -5.85 8.16
N LEU A 18 -10.26 -4.98 7.14
CA LEU A 18 -11.23 -5.08 6.05
C LEU A 18 -11.05 -6.36 5.23
N LEU A 19 -9.81 -6.70 4.86
CA LEU A 19 -9.51 -7.91 4.11
C LEU A 19 -9.88 -9.17 4.89
N ASN A 20 -9.61 -9.21 6.20
CA ASN A 20 -9.99 -10.34 7.04
C ASN A 20 -11.50 -10.51 7.11
N LYS A 21 -12.24 -9.41 7.27
CA LYS A 21 -13.71 -9.43 7.28
C LYS A 21 -14.28 -9.92 5.94
N LEU A 22 -13.82 -9.36 4.83
CA LEU A 22 -14.30 -9.75 3.50
C LEU A 22 -13.93 -11.20 3.15
N LYS A 23 -12.75 -11.68 3.56
CA LYS A 23 -12.35 -13.07 3.35
C LYS A 23 -13.21 -14.06 4.15
N ALA A 24 -13.62 -13.68 5.36
CA ALA A 24 -14.54 -14.49 6.15
C ALA A 24 -15.93 -14.58 5.52
N GLU A 25 -16.41 -13.48 4.92
CA GLU A 25 -17.74 -13.42 4.30
C GLU A 25 -17.79 -14.03 2.89
N ARG A 26 -16.71 -13.89 2.11
CA ARG A 26 -16.70 -14.16 0.66
C ARG A 26 -15.65 -15.17 0.20
N GLY A 27 -14.83 -15.69 1.12
CA GLY A 27 -13.69 -16.53 0.79
C GLY A 27 -12.49 -15.76 0.24
N VAL A 28 -11.52 -16.46 -0.33
CA VAL A 28 -10.30 -15.86 -0.87
C VAL A 28 -10.59 -15.29 -2.26
N PHE A 29 -10.20 -14.03 -2.48
CA PHE A 29 -10.32 -13.36 -3.77
C PHE A 29 -9.04 -12.56 -4.09
N PRO A 30 -8.76 -12.28 -5.38
CA PRO A 30 -7.64 -11.45 -5.79
C PRO A 30 -7.77 -10.01 -5.25
N VAL A 31 -6.69 -9.49 -4.67
CA VAL A 31 -6.62 -8.12 -4.15
C VAL A 31 -5.58 -7.34 -4.94
N ILE A 32 -5.98 -6.18 -5.49
CA ILE A 32 -5.09 -5.25 -6.20
C ILE A 32 -5.01 -3.95 -5.41
N GLY A 33 -3.80 -3.55 -5.02
CA GLY A 33 -3.51 -2.29 -4.34
C GLY A 33 -3.02 -1.22 -5.30
N PHE A 34 -3.40 0.04 -5.06
CA PHE A 34 -2.89 1.18 -5.82
C PHE A 34 -2.36 2.21 -4.82
N GLY A 35 -1.16 2.74 -5.06
CA GLY A 35 -0.56 3.72 -4.17
C GLY A 35 0.60 4.47 -4.82
N ASP A 36 0.77 5.71 -4.42
CA ASP A 36 1.77 6.63 -4.96
C ASP A 36 2.85 6.99 -3.93
N SER A 37 2.52 6.90 -2.63
CA SER A 37 3.41 7.30 -1.55
C SER A 37 4.22 6.13 -0.99
N LEU A 38 5.42 6.42 -0.47
CA LEU A 38 6.25 5.41 0.22
C LEU A 38 5.55 4.81 1.45
N SER A 39 4.69 5.57 2.11
CA SER A 39 3.89 5.11 3.25
C SER A 39 2.81 4.09 2.84
N ASP A 40 2.32 4.13 1.61
CA ASP A 40 1.28 3.24 1.10
C ASP A 40 1.77 1.81 0.90
N HIS A 41 3.08 1.65 0.72
CA HIS A 41 3.73 0.35 0.58
C HIS A 41 3.38 -0.66 1.67
N ARG A 42 3.15 -0.18 2.90
CA ARG A 42 2.84 -1.05 4.04
C ARG A 42 1.52 -1.79 3.86
N PHE A 43 0.50 -1.14 3.30
CA PHE A 43 -0.77 -1.81 3.00
C PHE A 43 -0.73 -2.50 1.64
N MET A 44 -0.02 -1.95 0.64
CA MET A 44 0.09 -2.57 -0.69
C MET A 44 0.73 -3.96 -0.63
N LYS A 45 1.61 -4.21 0.35
CA LYS A 45 2.16 -5.55 0.67
C LYS A 45 1.12 -6.59 1.10
N LEU A 46 -0.07 -6.16 1.52
CA LEU A 46 -1.18 -7.05 1.90
C LEU A 46 -2.00 -7.51 0.68
N CYS A 47 -1.77 -6.89 -0.48
CA CYS A 47 -2.45 -7.21 -1.73
C CYS A 47 -1.69 -8.32 -2.49
N ASN A 48 -2.38 -9.03 -3.38
CA ASN A 48 -1.74 -10.01 -4.27
C ASN A 48 -0.89 -9.31 -5.33
N TRP A 49 -1.39 -8.17 -5.81
CA TRP A 49 -0.75 -7.31 -6.80
C TRP A 49 -0.84 -5.88 -6.33
N TYR A 50 0.13 -5.04 -6.69
CA TYR A 50 -0.01 -3.61 -6.54
C TYR A 50 0.52 -2.86 -7.76
N ALA A 51 -0.09 -1.72 -8.04
CA ALA A 51 0.30 -0.83 -9.12
C ALA A 51 0.66 0.55 -8.57
N ILE A 52 1.70 1.13 -9.15
CA ILE A 52 2.28 2.41 -8.74
C ILE A 52 2.20 3.36 -9.93
N PRO A 53 1.66 4.59 -9.77
CA PRO A 53 1.69 5.59 -10.83
C PRO A 53 3.12 5.96 -11.23
N ARG A 54 3.37 6.16 -12.54
CA ARG A 54 4.71 6.44 -13.09
C ARG A 54 5.40 7.67 -12.48
N GLN A 55 4.63 8.73 -12.20
CA GLN A 55 5.14 10.00 -11.66
C GLN A 55 4.83 10.12 -10.15
N SER A 56 5.04 9.03 -9.41
CA SER A 56 4.79 8.99 -7.97
C SER A 56 6.06 9.09 -7.13
N GLN A 57 5.90 9.41 -5.85
CA GLN A 57 7.01 9.38 -4.89
C GLN A 57 7.66 7.99 -4.85
N PHE A 58 6.84 6.94 -4.91
CA PHE A 58 7.30 5.56 -4.91
C PHE A 58 8.11 5.21 -6.17
N ALA A 59 7.60 5.56 -7.35
CA ALA A 59 8.31 5.32 -8.62
C ALA A 59 9.66 6.06 -8.66
N ASN A 60 9.69 7.32 -8.20
CA ASN A 60 10.95 8.07 -8.11
C ASN A 60 11.95 7.43 -7.15
N ALA A 61 11.48 6.89 -6.02
CA ALA A 61 12.33 6.18 -5.07
C ALA A 61 12.87 4.86 -5.63
N ILE A 62 12.13 4.16 -6.50
CA ILE A 62 12.63 2.98 -7.22
C ILE A 62 13.76 3.41 -8.17
N ASN A 63 13.51 4.40 -9.02
CA ASN A 63 14.47 4.84 -10.04
C ASN A 63 15.79 5.27 -9.41
N THR A 64 15.72 6.14 -8.40
CA THR A 64 16.91 6.66 -7.72
C THR A 64 17.67 5.59 -6.92
N LYS A 65 16.98 4.68 -6.22
CA LYS A 65 17.63 3.72 -5.31
C LYS A 65 18.07 2.42 -5.96
N ILE A 66 17.37 1.98 -7.01
CA ILE A 66 17.65 0.69 -7.67
C ILE A 66 18.45 0.93 -8.96
N PHE A 67 18.08 1.94 -9.74
CA PHE A 67 18.64 2.16 -11.07
C PHE A 67 19.65 3.32 -11.11
N GLY A 68 19.67 4.18 -10.09
CA GLY A 68 20.60 5.30 -10.00
C GLY A 68 20.35 6.42 -11.03
N GLU A 69 19.13 6.46 -11.58
CA GLU A 69 18.64 7.51 -12.48
C GLU A 69 18.18 8.76 -11.72
#